data_AF-A0A931FF62-F1
#
_entry.id   AF-A0A931FF62-F1
#
_cell.length_a   1.000
_cell.length_b   1.000
_cell.length_c   1.000
_cell.angle_alpha   90.00
_cell.angle_beta   90.00
_cell.angle_gamma   90.00
#
_symmetry.space_group_name_H-M   'P 1'
#
loop_
_entity.id
_entity.type
_entity.pdbx_description
1 polymer ?
#
loop_
_entity_poly.entity_id
_entity_poly.type
_entity_poly.pdbx_seq_one_letter_code
_entity_poly.pdbx_strand_id
1 'polypeptide(L)'
;MSNDEIAPEPRERFLTADHDSRRSTLRALWVALATAVTFTAFGYVTAHVHSVRAGSPWQDDPYDVGVSFTLFLVPALVVLTAVRALLYRRGEPQPVYRAEQLLRAAGLSVLLVGATALLDWAAVALRADRARWDQGTPWMIAALALLTAGTVAAFVLLWHALRRLPAQGRRRPDGDWLGDLAVLALRLASHLPDTGVQLAARLLSDAVIDWIRRHVVALAAAASLAAGLAQSAAQAIGEGWTSPLLFVLSVGVAGGGYFAFCMCCNAVLRIAVPQATRADHGANSGPESAPGGGTSVVTKRGSRASKSRAVRHAAVAASFAMPVALALHGVLWPLVGQSGQVDSAAKAAAIVFTSAAAAGVVAFGTSFARS
;
A
#
# COMPACT_ATOMS: atom_id res chain seq x y z
N MET A 1 -6.72 -50.83 1.51
CA MET A 1 -6.96 -49.79 2.52
C MET A 1 -6.70 -48.45 1.85
N SER A 2 -7.79 -47.82 1.37
CA SER A 2 -7.75 -46.51 0.72
C SER A 2 -7.64 -45.45 1.81
N ASN A 3 -6.54 -44.68 1.82
CA ASN A 3 -6.47 -43.44 2.58
C ASN A 3 -7.31 -42.42 1.82
N ASP A 4 -8.60 -42.34 2.14
CA ASP A 4 -9.39 -41.17 1.79
C ASP A 4 -8.74 -39.97 2.45
N GLU A 5 -8.08 -39.16 1.64
CA GLU A 5 -7.59 -37.83 1.98
C GLU A 5 -8.82 -36.97 2.28
N ILE A 6 -9.26 -37.00 3.55
CA ILE A 6 -10.38 -36.22 4.06
C ILE A 6 -10.12 -34.76 3.69
N ALA A 7 -10.89 -34.24 2.73
CA ALA A 7 -10.87 -32.83 2.39
C ALA A 7 -11.06 -32.02 3.69
N PRO A 8 -10.15 -31.07 4.01
CA PRO A 8 -10.18 -30.39 5.29
C PRO A 8 -11.54 -29.73 5.51
N GLU A 9 -12.13 -29.97 6.69
CA GLU A 9 -13.48 -29.54 7.02
C GLU A 9 -13.68 -28.04 6.75
N PRO A 10 -14.87 -27.63 6.26
CA PRO A 10 -15.19 -26.23 5.97
C PRO A 10 -15.07 -25.27 7.17
N ARG A 11 -14.94 -25.78 8.40
CA ARG A 11 -14.80 -25.01 9.64
C ARG A 11 -13.51 -24.20 9.74
N GLU A 12 -12.41 -24.61 9.10
CA GLU A 12 -11.11 -23.91 9.20
C GLU A 12 -11.01 -22.63 8.35
N ARG A 13 -12.00 -22.38 7.47
CA ARG A 13 -12.01 -21.23 6.54
C ARG A 13 -12.64 -19.98 7.12
N PHE A 14 -13.38 -20.14 8.22
CA PHE A 14 -14.13 -19.07 8.86
C PHE A 14 -13.72 -18.94 10.32
N LEU A 15 -13.49 -17.70 10.75
CA LEU A 15 -13.41 -17.34 12.16
C LEU A 15 -14.83 -17.36 12.72
N THR A 16 -15.11 -18.29 13.62
CA THR A 16 -16.38 -18.34 14.36
C THR A 16 -16.55 -17.10 15.23
N ALA A 17 -17.80 -16.78 15.58
CA ALA A 17 -18.10 -15.54 16.27
C ALA A 17 -17.39 -15.42 17.63
N ASP A 18 -17.19 -16.54 18.31
CA ASP A 18 -16.62 -16.63 19.66
C ASP A 18 -15.10 -16.83 19.70
N HIS A 19 -14.45 -16.91 18.54
CA HIS A 19 -13.00 -17.17 18.49
C HIS A 19 -12.20 -15.97 19.05
N ASP A 20 -11.31 -16.20 20.01
CA ASP A 20 -10.52 -15.14 20.68
C ASP A 20 -9.68 -14.29 19.71
N SER A 21 -9.23 -14.89 18.61
CA SER A 21 -8.50 -14.19 17.54
C SER A 21 -9.31 -13.03 16.94
N ARG A 22 -10.64 -13.08 16.98
CA ARG A 22 -11.52 -12.02 16.49
C ARG A 22 -11.43 -10.77 17.34
N ARG A 23 -11.48 -10.93 18.67
CA ARG A 23 -11.34 -9.82 19.63
C ARG A 23 -9.95 -9.18 19.51
N SER A 24 -8.89 -9.99 19.40
CA SER A 24 -7.54 -9.46 19.18
C SER A 24 -7.40 -8.76 17.83
N THR A 25 -8.02 -9.28 16.77
CA THR A 25 -7.99 -8.67 15.43
C THR A 25 -8.67 -7.31 15.44
N LEU A 26 -9.88 -7.21 15.99
CA LEU A 26 -10.60 -5.94 16.10
C LEU A 26 -9.86 -4.93 16.96
N ARG A 27 -9.30 -5.36 18.10
CA ARG A 27 -8.49 -4.48 18.95
C ARG A 27 -7.27 -3.94 18.21
N ALA A 28 -6.51 -4.82 17.55
CA ALA A 28 -5.32 -4.42 16.79
C ALA A 28 -5.69 -3.46 15.65
N LEU A 29 -6.79 -3.75 14.93
CA LEU A 29 -7.30 -2.92 13.86
C LEU A 29 -7.70 -1.52 14.36
N TRP A 30 -8.49 -1.43 15.44
CA TRP A 30 -8.93 -0.15 15.98
C TRP A 30 -7.79 0.69 16.53
N VAL A 31 -6.82 0.08 17.22
CA VAL A 31 -5.63 0.79 17.70
C VAL A 31 -4.82 1.31 16.51
N ALA A 32 -4.58 0.49 15.48
CA ALA A 32 -3.87 0.92 14.28
C ALA A 32 -4.58 2.05 13.53
N LEU A 33 -5.92 1.98 13.38
CA LEU A 33 -6.70 3.05 12.77
C LEU A 33 -6.66 4.34 13.60
N ALA A 34 -6.80 4.24 14.92
CA ALA A 34 -6.70 5.39 15.82
C ALA A 34 -5.32 6.05 15.70
N THR A 35 -4.24 5.26 15.75
CA THR A 35 -2.87 5.77 15.56
C THR A 35 -2.70 6.46 14.20
N ALA A 36 -3.23 5.89 13.12
CA ALA A 36 -3.15 6.48 11.78
C ALA A 36 -3.95 7.79 11.66
N VAL A 37 -5.11 7.89 12.31
CA VAL A 37 -5.90 9.14 12.39
C VAL A 37 -5.17 10.18 13.22
N THR A 38 -4.62 9.81 14.38
CA THR A 38 -3.82 10.71 15.21
C THR A 38 -2.57 11.20 14.47
N PHE A 39 -1.87 10.32 13.74
CA PHE A 39 -0.78 10.68 12.86
C PHE A 39 -1.21 11.73 11.82
N THR A 40 -2.35 11.50 11.17
CA THR A 40 -2.86 12.42 10.13
C THR A 40 -3.14 13.80 10.72
N ALA A 41 -3.80 13.85 11.88
CA ALA A 41 -4.07 15.10 12.58
C ALA A 41 -2.79 15.82 12.99
N PHE A 42 -1.82 15.08 13.56
CA PHE A 42 -0.50 15.60 13.92
C PHE A 42 0.22 16.17 12.70
N GLY A 43 0.38 15.39 11.64
CA GLY A 43 1.06 15.81 10.42
C GLY A 43 0.37 17.04 9.79
N TYR A 44 -0.96 17.05 9.72
CA TYR A 44 -1.72 18.18 9.18
C TYR A 44 -1.45 19.46 9.95
N VAL A 45 -1.53 19.41 11.28
CA VAL A 45 -1.24 20.55 12.16
C VAL A 45 0.19 21.04 11.95
N THR A 46 1.17 20.14 11.96
CA THR A 46 2.59 20.52 11.82
C THR A 46 2.96 21.02 10.43
N ALA A 47 2.23 20.61 9.39
CA ALA A 47 2.50 21.01 8.01
C ALA A 47 1.72 22.24 7.53
N HIS A 48 0.54 22.53 8.10
CA HIS A 48 -0.36 23.58 7.58
C HIS A 48 -0.60 24.74 8.56
N VAL A 49 -0.47 24.51 9.87
CA VAL A 49 -0.62 25.59 10.85
C VAL A 49 0.70 26.35 10.91
N HIS A 50 0.74 27.54 10.31
CA HIS A 50 1.97 28.31 10.09
C HIS A 50 2.76 28.56 11.38
N SER A 51 2.07 28.86 12.48
CA SER A 51 2.70 29.06 13.79
C SER A 51 3.37 27.80 14.34
N VAL A 52 2.83 26.61 14.04
CA VAL A 52 3.42 25.33 14.46
C VAL A 52 4.54 24.93 13.50
N ARG A 53 4.33 25.12 12.19
CA ARG A 53 5.32 24.79 11.16
C ARG A 53 6.63 25.56 11.36
N ALA A 54 6.55 26.85 11.68
CA ALA A 54 7.71 27.72 11.82
C ALA A 54 8.77 27.19 12.81
N GLY A 55 8.32 26.63 13.94
CA GLY A 55 9.16 26.02 14.97
C GLY A 55 9.43 24.52 14.79
N SER A 56 8.98 23.92 13.68
CA SER A 56 9.09 22.47 13.45
C SER A 56 10.52 22.06 13.06
N PRO A 57 11.10 21.03 13.69
CA PRO A 57 12.42 20.50 13.32
C PRO A 57 12.48 19.83 11.94
N TRP A 58 11.34 19.39 11.39
CA TRP A 58 11.25 18.57 10.17
C TRP A 58 10.54 19.30 9.01
N GLN A 59 10.58 20.64 9.00
CA GLN A 59 9.91 21.45 7.97
C GLN A 59 10.66 21.52 6.63
N ASP A 60 11.96 21.23 6.64
CA ASP A 60 12.82 21.26 5.45
C ASP A 60 13.07 19.82 4.92
N ASP A 61 13.45 19.71 3.65
CA ASP A 61 13.83 18.42 3.04
C ASP A 61 15.07 17.83 3.73
N PRO A 62 15.15 16.50 3.92
CA PRO A 62 14.34 15.41 3.34
C PRO A 62 13.01 15.11 4.06
N TYR A 63 12.77 15.75 5.20
CA TYR A 63 11.74 15.30 6.15
C TYR A 63 10.34 15.69 5.66
N ASP A 64 10.20 16.90 5.11
CA ASP A 64 8.92 17.41 4.59
C ASP A 64 8.35 16.56 3.46
N VAL A 65 9.20 16.03 2.56
CA VAL A 65 8.79 15.07 1.52
C VAL A 65 8.17 13.81 2.14
N GLY A 66 8.80 13.23 3.16
CA GLY A 66 8.28 12.04 3.83
C GLY A 66 6.91 12.27 4.48
N VAL A 67 6.78 13.39 5.18
CA VAL A 67 5.52 13.84 5.80
C VAL A 67 4.44 14.08 4.74
N SER A 68 4.78 14.78 3.65
CA SER A 68 3.85 15.11 2.57
C SER A 68 3.26 13.87 1.88
N PHE A 69 4.10 12.88 1.57
CA PHE A 69 3.60 11.60 1.02
C PHE A 69 2.68 10.92 2.03
N THR A 70 3.13 10.75 3.27
CA THR A 70 2.36 9.98 4.26
C THR A 70 1.07 10.68 4.70
N LEU A 71 1.00 12.01 4.64
CA LEU A 71 -0.23 12.78 4.85
C LEU A 71 -1.34 12.49 3.83
N PHE A 72 -1.00 12.02 2.64
CA PHE A 72 -1.99 11.57 1.66
C PHE A 72 -2.22 10.05 1.75
N LEU A 73 -1.14 9.27 1.80
CA LEU A 73 -1.19 7.81 1.71
C LEU A 73 -1.86 7.16 2.94
N VAL A 74 -1.57 7.65 4.15
CA VAL A 74 -2.09 7.07 5.39
C VAL A 74 -3.61 7.26 5.49
N PRO A 75 -4.19 8.47 5.28
CA PRO A 75 -5.65 8.64 5.25
C PRO A 75 -6.33 7.79 4.19
N ALA A 76 -5.76 7.68 2.99
CA ALA A 76 -6.32 6.84 1.93
C ALA A 76 -6.40 5.36 2.38
N LEU A 77 -5.34 4.82 2.99
CA LEU A 77 -5.36 3.48 3.57
C LEU A 77 -6.37 3.32 4.70
N VAL A 78 -6.48 4.32 5.59
CA VAL A 78 -7.45 4.32 6.69
C VAL A 78 -8.87 4.21 6.13
N VAL A 79 -9.21 5.02 5.11
CA VAL A 79 -10.54 4.97 4.48
C VAL A 79 -10.79 3.61 3.83
N LEU A 80 -9.86 3.10 3.01
CA LEU A 80 -10.01 1.79 2.35
C LEU A 80 -10.16 0.64 3.36
N THR A 81 -9.41 0.70 4.46
CA THR A 81 -9.46 -0.28 5.55
C THR A 81 -10.76 -0.17 6.32
N ALA A 82 -11.19 1.04 6.67
CA ALA A 82 -12.43 1.30 7.40
C ALA A 82 -13.67 0.88 6.60
N VAL A 83 -13.74 1.24 5.31
CA VAL A 83 -14.83 0.83 4.40
C VAL A 83 -14.94 -0.69 4.39
N ARG A 84 -13.83 -1.40 4.22
CA ARG A 84 -13.86 -2.88 4.22
C ARG A 84 -14.18 -3.47 5.59
N ALA A 85 -13.76 -2.82 6.68
CA ALA A 85 -14.08 -3.24 8.04
C ALA A 85 -15.60 -3.20 8.32
N LEU A 86 -16.39 -2.41 7.59
CA LEU A 86 -17.86 -2.42 7.67
C LEU A 86 -18.49 -3.79 7.31
N LEU A 87 -17.78 -4.63 6.56
CA LEU A 87 -18.21 -6.00 6.26
C LEU A 87 -17.96 -6.97 7.41
N TYR A 88 -17.22 -6.56 8.44
CA TYR A 88 -16.87 -7.38 9.60
C TYR A 88 -18.01 -7.36 10.64
N ARG A 89 -19.16 -7.96 10.29
CA ARG A 89 -20.40 -7.97 11.08
C ARG A 89 -20.29 -8.75 12.38
N ARG A 90 -20.77 -8.18 13.50
CA ARG A 90 -20.93 -8.87 14.79
C ARG A 90 -21.82 -10.12 14.64
N GLY A 91 -21.40 -11.25 15.18
CA GLY A 91 -22.20 -12.49 15.23
C GLY A 91 -22.09 -13.44 14.03
N GLU A 92 -21.66 -12.98 12.86
CA GLU A 92 -21.48 -13.86 11.70
C GLU A 92 -20.05 -14.44 11.63
N PRO A 93 -19.88 -15.70 11.14
CA PRO A 93 -18.58 -16.25 10.81
C PRO A 93 -17.90 -15.41 9.72
N GLN A 94 -16.64 -15.03 9.95
CA GLN A 94 -15.90 -14.17 9.01
C GLN A 94 -14.80 -14.95 8.29
N PRO A 95 -14.59 -14.73 6.99
CA PRO A 95 -13.50 -15.40 6.28
C PRO A 95 -12.14 -14.98 6.86
N VAL A 96 -11.25 -15.95 7.10
CA VAL A 96 -9.91 -15.69 7.64
C VAL A 96 -9.10 -14.73 6.75
N TYR A 97 -9.25 -14.83 5.43
CA TYR A 97 -8.54 -13.98 4.47
C TYR A 97 -8.87 -12.48 4.65
N ARG A 98 -10.10 -12.15 5.04
CA ARG A 98 -10.55 -10.76 5.19
C ARG A 98 -9.88 -10.13 6.41
N ALA A 99 -9.84 -10.87 7.51
CA ALA A 99 -9.12 -10.46 8.72
C ALA A 99 -7.62 -10.25 8.43
N GLU A 100 -7.00 -11.18 7.70
CA GLU A 100 -5.59 -11.06 7.32
C GLU A 100 -5.32 -9.83 6.43
N GLN A 101 -6.14 -9.60 5.40
CA GLN A 101 -5.97 -8.45 4.50
C GLN A 101 -6.18 -7.11 5.23
N LEU A 102 -7.15 -7.03 6.14
CA LEU A 102 -7.35 -5.85 7.00
C LEU A 102 -6.15 -5.61 7.93
N LEU A 103 -5.63 -6.65 8.58
CA LEU A 103 -4.45 -6.52 9.45
C LEU A 103 -3.19 -6.14 8.67
N ARG A 104 -3.01 -6.66 7.45
CA ARG A 104 -1.89 -6.27 6.58
C ARG A 104 -2.02 -4.82 6.10
N ALA A 105 -3.22 -4.37 5.77
CA ALA A 105 -3.47 -2.98 5.38
C ALA A 105 -3.23 -2.02 6.55
N ALA A 106 -3.75 -2.35 7.73
CA ALA A 106 -3.47 -1.60 8.96
C ALA A 106 -1.96 -1.61 9.30
N GLY A 107 -1.29 -2.75 9.10
CA GLY A 107 0.15 -2.87 9.23
C GLY A 107 0.92 -1.97 8.27
N LEU A 108 0.49 -1.87 7.01
CA LEU A 108 1.08 -0.93 6.06
C LEU A 108 0.93 0.52 6.53
N SER A 109 -0.25 0.91 7.03
CA SER A 109 -0.44 2.25 7.63
C SER A 109 0.52 2.48 8.80
N VAL A 110 0.61 1.55 9.75
CA VAL A 110 1.50 1.66 10.92
C VAL A 110 2.98 1.73 10.50
N LEU A 111 3.38 0.98 9.48
CA LEU A 111 4.75 1.04 8.94
C LEU A 111 5.05 2.40 8.29
N LEU A 112 4.10 2.97 7.54
CA LEU A 112 4.26 4.30 6.96
C LEU A 112 4.37 5.37 8.06
N VAL A 113 3.49 5.32 9.07
CA VAL A 113 3.55 6.22 10.24
C VAL A 113 4.89 6.08 10.96
N GLY A 114 5.35 4.84 11.20
CA GLY A 114 6.64 4.58 11.83
C GLY A 114 7.82 5.09 11.02
N ALA A 115 7.80 4.94 9.70
CA ALA A 115 8.83 5.48 8.82
C ALA A 115 8.90 7.02 8.88
N THR A 116 7.75 7.70 8.87
CA THR A 116 7.70 9.17 9.04
C THR A 116 8.20 9.59 10.42
N ALA A 117 7.75 8.92 11.49
CA ALA A 117 8.22 9.24 12.83
C ALA A 117 9.75 9.06 12.98
N LEU A 118 10.35 8.07 12.30
CA LEU A 118 11.80 7.92 12.28
C LEU A 118 12.51 9.09 11.57
N LEU A 119 11.93 9.61 10.49
CA LEU A 119 12.45 10.81 9.81
C LEU A 119 12.35 12.03 10.74
N ASP A 120 11.21 12.23 11.40
CA ASP A 120 11.02 13.33 12.34
C ASP A 120 12.00 13.24 13.53
N TRP A 121 12.22 12.04 14.07
CA TRP A 121 13.23 11.80 15.12
C TRP A 121 14.65 12.06 14.64
N ALA A 122 14.98 11.71 13.39
CA ALA A 122 16.28 12.02 12.81
C ALA A 122 16.49 13.54 12.73
N ALA A 123 15.46 14.30 12.32
CA ALA A 123 15.50 15.75 12.30
C ALA A 123 15.75 16.35 13.70
N VAL A 124 15.06 15.84 14.72
CA VAL A 124 15.26 16.23 16.13
C VAL A 124 16.67 15.89 16.61
N ALA A 125 17.15 14.67 16.37
CA ALA A 125 18.45 14.19 16.81
C ALA A 125 19.62 14.97 16.16
N LEU A 126 19.49 15.28 14.88
CA LEU A 126 20.45 16.10 14.13
C LEU A 126 20.31 17.59 14.41
N ARG A 127 19.31 18.00 15.20
CA ARG A 127 18.98 19.39 15.51
C ARG A 127 18.79 20.21 14.23
N ALA A 128 18.09 19.64 13.26
CA ALA A 128 17.71 20.34 12.04
C ALA A 128 16.96 21.64 12.40
N ASP A 129 17.33 22.72 11.70
CA ASP A 129 16.78 24.07 11.89
C ASP A 129 16.77 24.57 13.34
N ARG A 130 17.80 24.21 14.13
CA ARG A 130 17.86 24.56 15.57
C ARG A 130 17.64 26.04 15.86
N ALA A 131 18.05 26.92 14.93
CA ALA A 131 17.89 28.36 15.03
C ALA A 131 16.43 28.83 14.94
N ARG A 132 15.53 28.03 14.36
CA ARG A 132 14.10 28.30 14.23
C ARG A 132 13.26 27.72 15.36
N TRP A 133 13.83 26.87 16.22
CA TRP A 133 13.09 26.25 17.32
C TRP A 133 12.62 27.31 18.32
N ASP A 134 11.37 27.16 18.78
CA ASP A 134 10.69 28.12 19.64
C ASP A 134 10.15 27.44 20.91
N GLN A 135 9.25 28.13 21.63
CA GLN A 135 8.62 27.60 22.85
C GLN A 135 7.63 26.44 22.55
N GLY A 136 7.18 26.30 21.31
CA GLY A 136 6.28 25.24 20.85
C GLY A 136 7.03 23.94 20.51
N THR A 137 8.28 24.02 20.06
CA THR A 137 9.08 22.85 19.65
C THR A 137 9.13 21.72 20.69
N PRO A 138 9.33 21.96 22.00
CA PRO A 138 9.32 20.88 23.00
C PRO A 138 7.99 20.13 23.07
N TRP A 139 6.87 20.82 22.89
CA TRP A 139 5.54 20.21 22.87
C TRP A 139 5.32 19.36 21.62
N MET A 140 5.87 19.77 20.47
CA MET A 140 5.87 18.97 19.26
C MET A 140 6.68 17.68 19.43
N ILE A 141 7.86 17.76 20.06
CA ILE A 141 8.69 16.59 20.35
C ILE A 141 7.96 15.63 21.31
N ALA A 142 7.29 16.16 22.33
CA ALA A 142 6.48 15.36 23.24
C ALA A 142 5.31 14.67 22.51
N ALA A 143 4.62 15.38 21.62
CA ALA A 143 3.55 14.81 20.78
C ALA A 143 4.08 13.72 19.84
N LEU A 144 5.25 13.93 19.22
CA LEU A 144 5.94 12.92 18.41
C LEU A 144 6.28 11.67 19.23
N ALA A 145 6.74 11.83 20.48
CA ALA A 145 7.02 10.70 21.36
C ALA A 145 5.76 9.89 21.69
N LEU A 146 4.64 10.56 22.00
CA LEU A 146 3.35 9.89 22.23
C LEU A 146 2.86 9.14 21.00
N LEU A 147 2.96 9.77 19.82
CA LEU A 147 2.61 9.16 18.54
C LEU A 147 3.50 7.93 18.25
N THR A 148 4.80 8.03 18.53
CA THR A 148 5.76 6.92 18.36
C THR A 148 5.39 5.75 19.28
N ALA A 149 5.09 6.01 20.56
CA ALA A 149 4.65 4.99 21.50
C ALA A 149 3.35 4.30 21.04
N GLY A 150 2.37 5.06 20.54
CA GLY A 150 1.15 4.54 19.95
C GLY A 150 1.42 3.65 18.73
N THR A 151 2.36 4.05 17.87
CA THR A 151 2.80 3.30 16.69
C THR A 151 3.42 1.95 17.07
N VAL A 152 4.31 1.94 18.07
CA VAL A 152 4.91 0.71 18.60
C VAL A 152 3.84 -0.21 19.19
N ALA A 153 2.92 0.33 19.99
CA ALA A 153 1.82 -0.45 20.56
C ALA A 153 0.92 -1.06 19.47
N ALA A 154 0.55 -0.28 18.45
CA ALA A 154 -0.22 -0.75 17.30
C ALA A 154 0.51 -1.87 16.55
N PHE A 155 1.81 -1.70 16.28
CA PHE A 155 2.63 -2.69 15.61
C PHE A 155 2.69 -4.02 16.39
N VAL A 156 2.93 -3.94 17.70
CA VAL A 156 2.95 -5.12 18.58
C VAL A 156 1.60 -5.83 18.57
N LEU A 157 0.48 -5.11 18.68
CA LEU A 157 -0.85 -5.71 18.65
C LEU A 157 -1.16 -6.38 17.31
N LEU A 158 -0.80 -5.74 16.19
CA LEU A 158 -0.96 -6.29 14.85
C LEU A 158 -0.13 -7.57 14.67
N TRP A 159 1.12 -7.57 15.11
CA TRP A 159 2.00 -8.74 15.08
C TRP A 159 1.42 -9.92 15.84
N HIS A 160 0.92 -9.68 17.05
CA HIS A 160 0.26 -10.70 17.86
C HIS A 160 -1.03 -11.20 17.21
N ALA A 161 -1.86 -10.31 16.66
CA ALA A 161 -3.09 -10.69 15.98
C ALA A 161 -2.81 -11.55 14.73
N LEU A 162 -1.83 -11.16 13.91
CA LEU A 162 -1.40 -11.92 12.73
C LEU A 162 -0.86 -13.30 13.11
N ARG A 163 -0.07 -13.41 14.19
CA ARG A 163 0.44 -14.71 14.68
C ARG A 163 -0.67 -15.64 15.16
N ARG A 164 -1.79 -15.11 15.65
CA ARG A 164 -2.95 -15.89 16.12
C ARG A 164 -3.93 -16.31 15.03
N LEU A 165 -3.78 -15.84 13.79
CA LEU A 165 -4.63 -16.29 12.69
C LEU A 165 -4.29 -17.72 12.25
N PRO A 166 -5.27 -18.58 11.92
CA PRO A 166 -5.01 -19.92 11.40
C PRO A 166 -4.14 -19.90 10.14
N ALA A 167 -3.22 -20.87 9.98
CA ALA A 167 -2.28 -20.90 8.86
C ALA A 167 -2.91 -21.37 7.53
N GLN A 168 -3.89 -22.29 7.57
CA GLN A 168 -4.50 -22.89 6.37
C GLN A 168 -5.40 -21.92 5.57
N GLY A 169 -6.05 -20.95 6.25
CA GLY A 169 -6.82 -19.88 5.60
C GLY A 169 -5.97 -18.87 4.81
N ARG A 170 -4.65 -18.85 5.02
CA ARG A 170 -3.73 -17.89 4.37
C ARG A 170 -3.31 -18.31 2.95
N ARG A 171 -3.48 -19.59 2.60
CA ARG A 171 -2.91 -20.19 1.38
C ARG A 171 -3.86 -20.21 0.19
N ARG A 172 -5.17 -20.02 0.38
CA ARG A 172 -6.13 -20.02 -0.74
C ARG A 172 -6.56 -18.60 -1.10
N PRO A 173 -6.41 -18.17 -2.36
CA PRO A 173 -6.75 -16.83 -2.80
C PRO A 173 -8.26 -16.68 -3.05
N ASP A 174 -9.06 -16.89 -2.02
CA ASP A 174 -10.50 -16.75 -2.14
C ASP A 174 -10.88 -15.30 -1.76
N GLY A 175 -11.36 -14.52 -2.73
CA GLY A 175 -11.86 -13.15 -2.52
C GLY A 175 -10.82 -12.03 -2.69
N ASP A 176 -11.28 -10.91 -3.25
CA ASP A 176 -10.54 -9.66 -3.40
C ASP A 176 -11.39 -8.47 -2.96
N TRP A 177 -10.76 -7.30 -2.83
CA TRP A 177 -11.45 -6.09 -2.36
C TRP A 177 -12.57 -5.65 -3.31
N LEU A 178 -12.40 -5.83 -4.62
CA LEU A 178 -13.43 -5.53 -5.61
C LEU A 178 -14.70 -6.37 -5.40
N GLY A 179 -14.56 -7.67 -5.09
CA GLY A 179 -15.70 -8.50 -4.73
C GLY A 179 -16.41 -8.04 -3.46
N ASP A 180 -15.63 -7.62 -2.46
CA ASP A 180 -16.17 -7.02 -1.22
C ASP A 180 -16.91 -5.70 -1.50
N LEU A 181 -16.41 -4.87 -2.43
CA LEU A 181 -17.06 -3.61 -2.83
C LEU A 181 -18.39 -3.85 -3.54
N ALA A 182 -18.51 -4.89 -4.36
CA ALA A 182 -19.79 -5.27 -4.97
C ALA A 182 -20.86 -5.56 -3.92
N VAL A 183 -20.52 -6.32 -2.88
CA VAL A 183 -21.41 -6.63 -1.75
C VAL A 183 -21.79 -5.36 -0.98
N LEU A 184 -20.81 -4.47 -0.75
CA LEU A 184 -21.01 -3.25 0.02
C LEU A 184 -21.89 -2.25 -0.74
N ALA A 185 -21.66 -2.09 -2.04
CA ALA A 185 -22.44 -1.23 -2.92
C ALA A 185 -23.88 -1.72 -3.06
N LEU A 186 -24.12 -3.02 -3.24
CA LEU A 186 -25.47 -3.59 -3.29
C LEU A 186 -26.22 -3.37 -1.97
N ARG A 187 -25.52 -3.48 -0.83
CA ARG A 187 -26.11 -3.18 0.48
C ARG A 187 -26.46 -1.71 0.62
N LEU A 188 -25.57 -0.79 0.25
CA LEU A 188 -25.88 0.64 0.30
C LEU A 188 -27.01 1.00 -0.66
N ALA A 189 -27.03 0.37 -1.84
CA ALA A 189 -28.07 0.57 -2.83
C ALA A 189 -29.44 0.04 -2.38
N SER A 190 -29.51 -0.95 -1.47
CA SER A 190 -30.80 -1.36 -0.88
C SER A 190 -31.49 -0.29 -0.05
N HIS A 191 -30.80 0.82 0.26
CA HIS A 191 -31.38 2.01 0.88
C HIS A 191 -31.70 3.13 -0.12
N LEU A 192 -31.47 2.90 -1.41
CA LEU A 192 -31.72 3.85 -2.50
C LEU A 192 -32.90 3.40 -3.37
N PRO A 193 -33.48 4.29 -4.19
CA PRO A 193 -34.48 3.92 -5.20
C PRO A 193 -33.95 2.87 -6.19
N ASP A 194 -34.84 2.16 -6.89
CA ASP A 194 -34.50 1.07 -7.83
C ASP A 194 -33.47 1.47 -8.89
N THR A 195 -33.45 2.74 -9.30
CA THR A 195 -32.44 3.30 -10.22
C THR A 195 -31.01 3.22 -9.65
N GLY A 196 -30.84 3.43 -8.34
CA GLY A 196 -29.56 3.30 -7.65
C GLY A 196 -29.06 1.86 -7.61
N VAL A 197 -29.98 0.90 -7.39
CA VAL A 197 -29.68 -0.54 -7.43
C VAL A 197 -29.25 -0.96 -8.83
N GLN A 198 -29.98 -0.54 -9.87
CA GLN A 198 -29.65 -0.85 -11.26
C GLN A 198 -28.30 -0.25 -11.69
N LEU A 199 -28.01 1.00 -11.28
CA LEU A 199 -26.72 1.64 -11.56
C LEU A 199 -25.58 0.89 -10.88
N ALA A 200 -25.73 0.55 -9.59
CA ALA A 200 -24.73 -0.22 -8.85
C ALA A 200 -24.48 -1.58 -9.52
N ALA A 201 -25.54 -2.30 -9.89
CA ALA A 201 -25.43 -3.58 -10.59
C ALA A 201 -24.73 -3.48 -11.96
N ARG A 202 -24.95 -2.40 -12.71
CA ARG A 202 -24.27 -2.16 -14.00
C ARG A 202 -22.78 -1.85 -13.81
N LEU A 203 -22.47 -0.90 -12.93
CA LEU A 203 -21.08 -0.48 -12.65
C LEU A 203 -20.24 -1.59 -12.03
N LEU A 204 -20.87 -2.53 -11.33
CA LEU A 204 -20.23 -3.64 -10.63
C LEU A 204 -20.58 -4.98 -11.26
N SER A 205 -20.90 -4.97 -12.56
CA SER A 205 -21.09 -6.21 -13.33
C SER A 205 -19.79 -7.01 -13.39
N ASP A 206 -19.91 -8.33 -13.47
CA ASP A 206 -18.76 -9.25 -13.51
C ASP A 206 -17.78 -8.89 -14.63
N ALA A 207 -18.30 -8.48 -15.79
CA ALA A 207 -17.48 -8.04 -16.93
C ALA A 207 -16.61 -6.82 -16.61
N VAL A 208 -17.17 -5.82 -15.90
CA VAL A 208 -16.42 -4.62 -15.48
C VAL A 208 -15.38 -4.98 -14.43
N ILE A 209 -15.76 -5.78 -13.42
CA ILE A 209 -14.85 -6.24 -12.37
C ILE A 209 -13.68 -7.02 -12.98
N ASP A 210 -13.95 -7.94 -13.90
CA ASP A 210 -12.91 -8.73 -14.57
C ASP A 210 -12.06 -7.89 -15.52
N TRP A 211 -12.61 -6.85 -16.13
CA TRP A 211 -11.82 -5.88 -16.88
C TRP A 211 -10.88 -5.10 -15.95
N ILE A 212 -11.36 -4.61 -14.80
CA ILE A 212 -10.52 -3.90 -13.81
C ILE A 212 -9.42 -4.82 -13.29
N ARG A 213 -9.73 -6.07 -12.94
CA ARG A 213 -8.73 -7.08 -12.51
C ARG A 213 -7.63 -7.30 -13.52
N ARG A 214 -7.96 -7.33 -14.80
CA ARG A 214 -6.98 -7.49 -15.89
C ARG A 214 -6.11 -6.25 -16.09
N HIS A 215 -6.66 -5.06 -15.84
CA HIS A 215 -6.00 -3.78 -16.14
C HIS A 215 -5.54 -3.00 -14.89
N VAL A 216 -5.58 -3.59 -13.69
CA VAL A 216 -5.28 -2.89 -12.42
C VAL A 216 -3.94 -2.14 -12.42
N VAL A 217 -2.90 -2.72 -13.03
CA VAL A 217 -1.58 -2.07 -13.10
C VAL A 217 -1.62 -0.84 -14.01
N ALA A 218 -2.29 -0.93 -15.17
CA ALA A 218 -2.43 0.18 -16.09
C ALA A 218 -3.30 1.30 -15.51
N LEU A 219 -4.40 0.93 -14.83
CA LEU A 219 -5.27 1.87 -14.12
C LEU A 219 -4.51 2.58 -12.99
N ALA A 220 -3.74 1.84 -12.20
CA ALA A 220 -2.89 2.41 -11.16
C ALA A 220 -1.85 3.37 -11.75
N ALA A 221 -1.18 3.00 -12.83
CA ALA A 221 -0.21 3.86 -13.50
C ALA A 221 -0.85 5.16 -14.04
N ALA A 222 -2.00 5.05 -14.71
CA ALA A 222 -2.73 6.19 -15.24
C ALA A 222 -3.22 7.14 -14.12
N ALA A 223 -3.82 6.59 -13.06
CA ALA A 223 -4.28 7.37 -11.91
C ALA A 223 -3.12 8.06 -11.18
N SER A 224 -2.00 7.37 -11.03
CA SER A 224 -0.81 7.91 -10.37
C SER A 224 -0.15 9.02 -11.18
N LEU A 225 -0.07 8.85 -12.51
CA LEU A 225 0.41 9.90 -13.41
C LEU A 225 -0.49 11.13 -13.38
N ALA A 226 -1.82 10.93 -13.42
CA ALA A 226 -2.78 12.03 -13.33
C ALA A 226 -2.67 12.78 -11.99
N ALA A 227 -2.53 12.07 -10.87
CA ALA A 227 -2.31 12.67 -9.56
C ALA A 227 -0.98 13.42 -9.48
N GLY A 228 0.11 12.83 -9.99
CA GLY A 228 1.42 13.47 -10.04
C GLY A 228 1.42 14.74 -10.89
N LEU A 229 0.73 14.73 -12.03
CA LEU A 229 0.52 15.91 -12.88
C LEU A 229 -0.26 16.99 -12.15
N ALA A 230 -1.39 16.64 -11.54
CA ALA A 230 -2.23 17.60 -10.83
C ALA A 230 -1.49 18.27 -9.66
N GLN A 231 -0.77 17.47 -8.86
CA GLN A 231 0.04 18.00 -7.75
C GLN A 231 1.17 18.89 -8.25
N SER A 232 1.95 18.43 -9.24
CA SER A 232 3.09 19.20 -9.74
C SER A 232 2.64 20.50 -10.41
N ALA A 233 1.46 20.51 -11.07
CA ALA A 233 0.86 21.71 -11.62
C ALA A 233 0.43 22.68 -10.52
N ALA A 234 -0.20 22.19 -9.45
CA ALA A 234 -0.56 23.03 -8.31
C ALA A 234 0.68 23.67 -7.65
N GLN A 235 1.76 22.92 -7.47
CA GLN A 235 3.04 23.43 -6.95
C GLN A 235 3.68 24.43 -7.91
N ALA A 236 3.78 24.11 -9.20
CA ALA A 236 4.36 24.99 -10.21
C ALA A 236 3.64 26.34 -10.31
N ILE A 237 2.30 26.33 -10.21
CA ILE A 237 1.49 27.56 -10.19
C ILE A 237 1.70 28.32 -8.88
N GLY A 238 1.66 27.62 -7.74
CA GLY A 238 1.78 28.24 -6.41
C GLY A 238 3.15 28.87 -6.15
N GLU A 239 4.21 28.26 -6.68
CA GLU A 239 5.60 28.70 -6.46
C GLU A 239 6.20 29.43 -7.67
N GLY A 240 5.44 29.60 -8.76
CA GLY A 240 5.88 30.31 -9.96
C GLY A 240 7.05 29.64 -10.69
N TRP A 241 7.06 28.30 -10.75
CA TRP A 241 8.16 27.55 -11.37
C TRP A 241 8.29 27.85 -12.87
N THR A 242 9.51 28.16 -13.32
CA THR A 242 9.82 28.44 -14.73
C THR A 242 10.60 27.31 -15.41
N SER A 243 11.11 26.33 -14.65
CA SER A 243 11.94 25.25 -15.17
C SER A 243 11.10 24.03 -15.59
N PRO A 244 11.06 23.68 -16.89
CA PRO A 244 10.34 22.48 -17.35
C PRO A 244 10.94 21.19 -16.78
N LEU A 245 12.26 21.18 -16.55
CA LEU A 245 12.94 20.02 -15.98
C LEU A 245 12.49 19.75 -14.54
N LEU A 246 12.34 20.80 -13.73
CA LEU A 246 11.88 20.69 -12.36
C LEU A 246 10.43 20.18 -12.30
N PHE A 247 9.58 20.68 -13.20
CA PHE A 247 8.21 20.19 -13.34
C PHE A 247 8.16 18.69 -13.70
N VAL A 248 8.90 18.26 -14.73
CA VAL A 248 8.95 16.84 -15.14
C VAL A 248 9.50 15.94 -14.02
N LEU A 249 10.53 16.39 -13.31
CA LEU A 249 11.08 15.66 -12.16
C LEU A 249 10.04 15.50 -11.05
N SER A 250 9.32 16.58 -10.70
CA SER A 250 8.26 16.54 -9.70
C SER A 250 7.13 15.57 -10.10
N VAL A 251 6.69 15.60 -11.36
CA VAL A 251 5.69 14.66 -11.89
C VAL A 251 6.18 13.21 -11.79
N GLY A 252 7.44 12.96 -12.16
CA GLY A 252 8.04 11.63 -12.08
C GLY A 252 8.11 11.11 -10.65
N VAL A 253 8.53 11.94 -9.70
CA VAL A 253 8.65 11.57 -8.29
C VAL A 253 7.28 11.37 -7.64
N ALA A 254 6.35 12.31 -7.82
CA ALA A 254 5.00 12.21 -7.28
C ALA A 254 4.24 11.03 -7.91
N GLY A 255 4.24 10.92 -9.24
CA GLY A 255 3.59 9.84 -9.97
C GLY A 255 4.21 8.47 -9.66
N GLY A 256 5.53 8.39 -9.54
CA GLY A 256 6.25 7.19 -9.10
C GLY A 256 5.83 6.78 -7.69
N GLY A 257 5.86 7.70 -6.72
CA GLY A 257 5.43 7.43 -5.35
C GLY A 257 3.97 6.97 -5.25
N TYR A 258 3.05 7.60 -5.98
CA TYR A 258 1.65 7.17 -6.05
C TYR A 258 1.48 5.80 -6.67
N PHE A 259 2.22 5.48 -7.73
CA PHE A 259 2.14 4.17 -8.36
C PHE A 259 2.65 3.07 -7.43
N ALA A 260 3.81 3.30 -6.80
CA ALA A 260 4.36 2.43 -5.77
C ALA A 260 3.35 2.16 -4.66
N PHE A 261 2.69 3.21 -4.17
CA PHE A 261 1.65 3.10 -3.17
C PHE A 261 0.44 2.28 -3.65
N CYS A 262 -0.11 2.56 -4.83
CA CYS A 262 -1.22 1.79 -5.38
C CYS A 262 -0.90 0.30 -5.46
N MET A 263 0.34 -0.03 -5.84
CA MET A 263 0.79 -1.41 -5.93
C MET A 263 1.00 -2.06 -4.55
N CYS A 264 1.50 -1.32 -3.56
CA CYS A 264 1.54 -1.77 -2.17
C CYS A 264 0.14 -2.02 -1.61
N CYS A 265 -0.79 -1.09 -1.82
CA CYS A 265 -2.20 -1.24 -1.47
C CYS A 265 -2.78 -2.48 -2.13
N ASN A 266 -2.56 -2.68 -3.44
CA ASN A 266 -3.01 -3.89 -4.13
C ASN A 266 -2.38 -5.16 -3.56
N ALA A 267 -1.12 -5.14 -3.13
CA ALA A 267 -0.46 -6.29 -2.53
C ALA A 267 -1.02 -6.65 -1.15
N VAL A 268 -1.33 -5.66 -0.30
CA VAL A 268 -1.81 -5.91 1.08
C VAL A 268 -3.32 -6.11 1.15
N LEU A 269 -4.10 -5.27 0.46
CA LEU A 269 -5.56 -5.35 0.43
C LEU A 269 -6.08 -6.33 -0.61
N ARG A 270 -5.22 -6.77 -1.55
CA ARG A 270 -5.64 -7.59 -2.69
C ARG A 270 -6.79 -6.90 -3.42
N ILE A 271 -6.53 -5.68 -3.91
CA ILE A 271 -7.57 -4.84 -4.51
C ILE A 271 -8.19 -5.56 -5.69
N ALA A 272 -7.35 -5.98 -6.64
CA ALA A 272 -7.78 -6.72 -7.81
C ALA A 272 -6.78 -7.85 -8.06
N VAL A 273 -7.23 -9.09 -7.83
CA VAL A 273 -6.43 -10.29 -8.07
C VAL A 273 -6.97 -10.95 -9.33
N PRO A 274 -6.14 -11.17 -10.36
CA PRO A 274 -6.53 -12.01 -11.48
C PRO A 274 -6.93 -13.40 -10.97
N GLN A 275 -8.20 -13.77 -11.11
CA GLN A 275 -8.64 -15.12 -10.80
C GLN A 275 -8.16 -16.03 -11.93
N ALA A 276 -7.43 -17.09 -11.58
CA ALA A 276 -7.17 -18.15 -12.55
C ALA A 276 -8.53 -18.72 -12.94
N THR A 277 -8.87 -18.61 -14.22
CA THR A 277 -10.17 -18.95 -14.79
C THR A 277 -10.64 -20.29 -14.22
N ARG A 278 -11.81 -20.28 -13.57
CA ARG A 278 -12.50 -21.44 -12.96
C ARG A 278 -12.90 -22.54 -13.97
N ALA A 279 -12.33 -22.51 -15.17
CA ALA A 279 -12.63 -23.38 -16.29
C ALA A 279 -12.07 -24.80 -16.13
N ASP A 280 -11.06 -25.03 -15.29
CA ASP A 280 -10.44 -26.36 -15.14
C ASP A 280 -11.17 -27.31 -14.17
N HIS A 281 -12.31 -26.91 -13.59
CA HIS A 281 -13.13 -27.79 -12.74
C HIS A 281 -14.47 -28.22 -13.37
N GLY A 282 -14.80 -27.73 -14.58
CA GLY A 282 -16.00 -28.14 -15.31
C GLY A 282 -15.77 -29.19 -16.40
N ALA A 283 -14.50 -29.44 -16.78
CA ALA A 283 -14.17 -30.27 -17.95
C ALA A 283 -13.77 -31.72 -17.61
N ASN A 284 -13.68 -32.11 -16.34
CA ASN A 284 -13.10 -33.40 -15.94
C ASN A 284 -14.05 -34.35 -15.20
N SER A 285 -15.37 -34.16 -15.33
CA SER A 285 -16.38 -35.12 -14.87
C SER A 285 -16.88 -36.05 -15.98
N GLY A 286 -16.11 -36.22 -17.07
CA GLY A 286 -16.36 -37.25 -18.07
C GLY A 286 -15.68 -38.56 -17.66
N PRO A 287 -16.36 -39.72 -17.73
CA PRO A 287 -15.76 -41.00 -17.40
C PRO A 287 -14.76 -41.42 -18.50
N GLU A 288 -13.54 -41.72 -18.07
CA GLU A 288 -12.71 -42.85 -18.52
C GLU A 288 -12.69 -43.14 -20.04
N SER A 289 -11.64 -42.69 -20.75
CA SER A 289 -11.08 -43.48 -21.86
C SER A 289 -9.66 -43.04 -22.28
N ALA A 290 -8.78 -44.03 -22.33
CA ALA A 290 -7.55 -44.16 -23.12
C ALA A 290 -6.21 -43.63 -22.55
N PRO A 291 -5.17 -44.50 -22.46
CA PRO A 291 -3.79 -44.11 -22.22
C PRO A 291 -3.05 -43.90 -23.56
N GLY A 292 -2.51 -42.71 -23.80
CA GLY A 292 -1.62 -42.49 -24.95
C GLY A 292 -1.09 -41.08 -25.10
N GLY A 293 0.22 -40.90 -24.86
CA GLY A 293 1.00 -39.82 -25.49
C GLY A 293 1.05 -38.46 -24.78
N GLY A 294 1.48 -38.42 -23.51
CA GLY A 294 1.69 -37.16 -22.78
C GLY A 294 3.05 -36.51 -23.08
N THR A 295 3.10 -35.59 -24.04
CA THR A 295 4.29 -34.72 -24.27
C THR A 295 4.01 -33.23 -24.02
N SER A 296 4.50 -32.75 -22.87
CA SER A 296 5.25 -31.48 -22.70
C SER A 296 4.59 -30.10 -22.87
N VAL A 297 3.27 -29.93 -22.80
CA VAL A 297 2.65 -28.57 -22.88
C VAL A 297 2.80 -27.75 -21.57
N VAL A 298 3.21 -28.37 -20.47
CA VAL A 298 3.20 -27.76 -19.13
C VAL A 298 4.33 -26.74 -18.87
N THR A 299 5.44 -26.76 -19.63
CA THR A 299 6.62 -25.93 -19.30
C THR A 299 6.54 -24.47 -19.77
N LYS A 300 5.81 -24.17 -20.86
CA LYS A 300 5.83 -22.83 -21.47
C LYS A 300 5.02 -21.77 -20.71
N ARG A 301 3.98 -22.17 -19.95
CA ARG A 301 3.08 -21.25 -19.22
C ARG A 301 3.72 -20.72 -17.92
N GLY A 302 4.54 -21.54 -17.25
CA GLY A 302 5.24 -21.16 -16.02
C GLY A 302 6.25 -20.03 -16.21
N SER A 303 7.03 -20.08 -17.28
CA SER A 303 8.08 -19.08 -17.57
C SER A 303 7.52 -17.66 -17.79
N ARG A 304 6.39 -17.51 -18.51
CA ARG A 304 5.78 -16.19 -18.74
C ARG A 304 5.20 -15.57 -17.46
N ALA A 305 4.62 -16.39 -16.59
CA ALA A 305 4.03 -15.94 -15.32
C ALA A 305 5.08 -15.54 -14.27
N SER A 306 6.27 -16.18 -14.28
CA SER A 306 7.42 -15.75 -13.47
C SER A 306 7.94 -14.39 -13.95
N LYS A 307 8.21 -14.24 -15.25
CA LYS A 307 8.74 -12.98 -15.83
C LYS A 307 7.83 -11.78 -15.57
N SER A 308 6.51 -11.95 -15.72
CA SER A 308 5.54 -10.88 -15.43
C SER A 308 5.56 -10.43 -13.97
N ARG A 309 5.78 -11.35 -13.01
CA ARG A 309 5.91 -11.01 -11.59
C ARG A 309 7.20 -10.26 -11.29
N ALA A 310 8.33 -10.70 -11.85
CA ALA A 310 9.62 -10.02 -11.67
C ALA A 310 9.58 -8.58 -12.19
N VAL A 311 8.99 -8.34 -13.37
CA VAL A 311 8.81 -6.99 -13.93
C VAL A 311 7.97 -6.10 -13.02
N ARG A 312 6.89 -6.63 -12.43
CA ARG A 312 6.05 -5.85 -11.50
C ARG A 312 6.81 -5.46 -10.23
N HIS A 313 7.56 -6.38 -9.63
CA HIS A 313 8.37 -6.08 -8.45
C HIS A 313 9.45 -5.04 -8.75
N ALA A 314 10.10 -5.15 -9.91
CA ALA A 314 11.08 -4.18 -10.38
C ALA A 314 10.48 -2.78 -10.54
N ALA A 315 9.31 -2.68 -11.19
CA ALA A 315 8.61 -1.41 -11.36
C ALA A 315 8.24 -0.76 -10.02
N VAL A 316 7.70 -1.54 -9.07
CA VAL A 316 7.35 -1.03 -7.73
C VAL A 316 8.59 -0.55 -6.98
N ALA A 317 9.68 -1.32 -7.00
CA ALA A 317 10.92 -0.93 -6.35
C ALA A 317 11.53 0.35 -6.95
N ALA A 318 11.57 0.44 -8.28
CA ALA A 318 12.04 1.64 -8.98
C ALA A 318 11.19 2.87 -8.63
N SER A 319 9.86 2.70 -8.57
CA SER A 319 8.93 3.76 -8.20
C SER A 319 9.07 4.22 -6.74
N PHE A 320 9.38 3.33 -5.79
CA PHE A 320 9.71 3.70 -4.41
C PHE A 320 11.03 4.43 -4.29
N ALA A 321 12.02 4.02 -5.09
CA ALA A 321 13.35 4.59 -5.04
C ALA A 321 13.38 6.06 -5.51
N MET A 322 12.43 6.50 -6.34
CA MET A 322 12.38 7.89 -6.80
C MET A 322 12.17 8.91 -5.66
N PRO A 323 11.10 8.85 -4.85
CA PRO A 323 10.94 9.73 -3.69
C PRO A 323 12.06 9.59 -2.65
N VAL A 324 12.52 8.36 -2.39
CA VAL A 324 13.58 8.11 -1.40
C VAL A 324 14.91 8.73 -1.84
N ALA A 325 15.26 8.60 -3.11
CA ALA A 325 16.48 9.19 -3.67
C ALA A 325 16.41 10.70 -3.73
N LEU A 326 15.23 11.28 -4.03
CA LEU A 326 15.04 12.73 -3.99
C LEU A 326 15.16 13.24 -2.55
N ALA A 327 14.47 12.62 -1.60
CA ALA A 327 14.55 13.03 -0.20
C ALA A 327 16.00 12.94 0.29
N LEU A 328 16.61 11.75 0.20
CA LEU A 328 17.94 11.51 0.77
C LEU A 328 19.10 12.05 -0.08
N HIS A 329 18.87 12.84 -1.13
CA HIS A 329 19.92 13.26 -2.05
C HIS A 329 21.08 13.98 -1.32
N GLY A 330 20.78 14.84 -0.33
CA GLY A 330 21.80 15.53 0.46
C GLY A 330 22.67 14.61 1.33
N VAL A 331 22.15 13.45 1.73
CA VAL A 331 22.87 12.43 2.51
C VAL A 331 23.60 11.44 1.61
N LEU A 332 23.01 11.09 0.47
CA LEU A 332 23.57 10.15 -0.50
C LEU A 332 24.76 10.76 -1.26
N TRP A 333 24.72 12.06 -1.53
CA TRP A 333 25.70 12.73 -2.39
C TRP A 333 27.14 12.72 -1.85
N PRO A 334 27.39 13.02 -0.55
CA PRO A 334 28.72 12.88 0.03
C PRO A 334 29.27 11.45 -0.02
N LEU A 335 28.39 10.43 0.08
CA LEU A 335 28.78 9.02 0.03
C LEU A 335 29.27 8.58 -1.36
N VAL A 336 28.88 9.29 -2.42
CA VAL A 336 29.32 9.03 -3.81
C VAL A 336 30.63 9.77 -4.14
N GLY A 337 31.25 10.45 -3.15
CA GLY A 337 32.54 11.12 -3.31
C GLY A 337 32.46 12.44 -4.09
N GLN A 338 31.27 13.00 -4.27
CA GLN A 338 31.09 14.32 -4.88
C GLN A 338 30.90 15.37 -3.77
N SER A 339 31.97 16.11 -3.47
CA SER A 339 31.95 17.24 -2.54
C SER A 339 31.46 18.50 -3.28
N GLY A 340 30.15 18.67 -3.41
CA GLY A 340 29.56 19.90 -3.94
C GLY A 340 28.05 19.91 -3.75
N GLN A 341 27.48 21.06 -3.41
CA GLN A 341 26.05 21.24 -3.21
C GLN A 341 25.29 20.90 -4.52
N VAL A 342 24.14 20.24 -4.40
CA VAL A 342 23.32 19.79 -5.55
C VAL A 342 22.46 20.97 -6.02
N ASP A 343 23.11 22.00 -6.56
CA ASP A 343 22.41 23.25 -6.89
C ASP A 343 21.71 23.23 -8.25
N SER A 344 21.67 22.10 -8.94
CA SER A 344 21.04 21.99 -10.26
C SER A 344 20.04 20.86 -10.36
N ALA A 345 18.87 21.17 -10.94
CA ALA A 345 17.82 20.20 -11.24
C ALA A 345 18.33 19.01 -12.08
N ALA A 346 19.36 19.22 -12.91
CA ALA A 346 20.00 18.16 -13.68
C ALA A 346 20.71 17.13 -12.80
N LYS A 347 21.42 17.56 -11.75
CA LYS A 347 22.08 16.65 -10.81
C LYS A 347 21.05 15.89 -9.97
N ALA A 348 20.01 16.57 -9.48
CA ALA A 348 18.89 15.93 -8.77
C ALA A 348 18.19 14.87 -9.63
N ALA A 349 17.90 15.19 -10.90
CA ALA A 349 17.34 14.24 -11.85
C ALA A 349 18.25 13.01 -12.03
N ALA A 350 19.56 13.22 -12.21
CA ALA A 350 20.51 12.12 -12.36
C ALA A 350 20.48 11.16 -11.16
N ILE A 351 20.45 11.68 -9.92
CA ILE A 351 20.40 10.86 -8.69
C ILE A 351 19.10 10.06 -8.63
N VAL A 352 17.97 10.71 -8.87
CA VAL A 352 16.65 10.08 -8.81
C VAL A 352 16.55 8.95 -9.84
N PHE A 353 16.93 9.21 -11.09
CA PHE A 353 16.85 8.22 -12.16
C PHE A 353 17.83 7.06 -11.98
N THR A 354 19.07 7.34 -11.56
CA THR A 354 20.07 6.28 -11.31
C THR A 354 19.68 5.39 -10.13
N SER A 355 19.19 5.99 -9.04
CA SER A 355 18.71 5.24 -7.87
C SER A 355 17.48 4.39 -8.20
N ALA A 356 16.54 4.96 -8.96
CA ALA A 356 15.36 4.24 -9.43
C ALA A 356 15.74 3.06 -10.34
N ALA A 357 16.66 3.27 -11.28
CA ALA A 357 17.17 2.22 -12.16
C ALA A 357 17.87 1.11 -11.35
N ALA A 358 18.75 1.47 -10.41
CA ALA A 358 19.46 0.51 -9.57
C ALA A 358 18.50 -0.33 -8.73
N ALA A 359 17.53 0.29 -8.05
CA ALA A 359 16.51 -0.40 -7.27
C ALA A 359 15.67 -1.35 -8.16
N GLY A 360 15.29 -0.90 -9.35
CA GLY A 360 14.59 -1.73 -10.34
C GLY A 360 15.38 -2.97 -10.75
N VAL A 361 16.68 -2.82 -11.04
CA VAL A 361 17.57 -3.93 -11.42
C VAL A 361 17.72 -4.95 -10.27
N VAL A 362 17.96 -4.48 -9.04
CA VAL A 362 18.11 -5.37 -7.87
C VAL A 362 16.82 -6.14 -7.58
N ALA A 363 15.67 -5.47 -7.62
CA ALA A 363 14.38 -6.11 -7.41
C ALA A 363 14.03 -7.12 -8.52
N PHE A 364 14.39 -6.80 -9.78
CA PHE A 364 14.22 -7.72 -10.90
C PHE A 364 15.07 -8.98 -10.72
N GLY A 365 16.37 -8.82 -10.44
CA GLY A 365 17.31 -9.93 -10.28
C GLY A 365 16.93 -10.87 -9.13
N THR A 366 16.57 -10.31 -7.96
CA THR A 366 16.14 -11.10 -6.79
C THR A 366 14.83 -11.84 -7.02
N SER A 367 13.89 -11.24 -7.77
CA SER A 367 12.63 -11.89 -8.13
C SER A 367 12.82 -12.99 -9.16
N PHE A 368 13.72 -12.80 -10.12
CA PHE A 368 14.04 -13.79 -11.15
C PHE A 368 14.80 -14.99 -10.58
N ALA A 369 15.72 -14.78 -9.63
CA ALA A 369 16.49 -15.85 -9.00
C ALA A 369 15.64 -16.77 -8.09
N ARG A 370 14.49 -16.28 -7.60
CA ARG A 370 13.56 -17.04 -6.75
C ARG A 370 12.49 -17.81 -7.53
N SER A 371 12.45 -17.65 -8.85
CA SER A 371 11.45 -18.24 -9.75
C SER A 371 12.06 -19.28 -10.67
#